data_AF-A0A016W3T2-F1
#
_entry.id   AF-A0A016W3T2-F1
#
_cell.length_a   1.000
_cell.length_b   1.000
_cell.length_c   1.000
_cell.angle_alpha   90.00
_cell.angle_beta   90.00
_cell.angle_gamma   90.00
#
_symmetry.space_group_name_H-M   'P 1'
#
loop_
_entity.id
_entity.type
_entity.pdbx_description
1 polymer ?
#
loop_
_entity_poly.entity_id
_entity_poly.type
_entity_poly.pdbx_seq_one_letter_code
_entity_poly.pdbx_strand_id
1 'polypeptide(L)'
;MSKEADPDKVLDATNRFYTLIPHSFGMGTPPLLNTAEMIKEKCGMLDSLLEIQIAYEVIKDEKLNADGERDPVDVHYEKLKCKMEVVSRKSSEFNTIKTYMANTHGKTHSWYNLEIVDLIRIDREGEEAKFKSDIGNRRLLWHGSMTTNYGGILSQGLRIAPPEAPVANRECEALYLRKVVWLSSANGQSTQLANHRRRSFQI
;
A
#
# COMPACT_ATOMS: atom_id res chain seq x y z
N MET A 1 32.28 -5.12 -9.95
CA MET A 1 32.01 -6.05 -11.06
C MET A 1 30.71 -6.76 -10.77
N SER A 2 29.63 -6.42 -11.48
CA SER A 2 28.36 -7.16 -11.39
C SER A 2 28.61 -8.57 -11.93
N LYS A 3 28.43 -9.59 -11.09
CA LYS A 3 28.36 -10.98 -11.58
C LYS A 3 27.13 -11.05 -12.48
N GLU A 4 27.31 -11.29 -13.77
CA GLU A 4 26.21 -11.65 -14.65
C GLU A 4 25.54 -12.91 -14.09
N ALA A 5 24.21 -12.87 -13.98
CA ALA A 5 23.44 -14.02 -13.54
C ALA A 5 23.46 -15.09 -14.63
N ASP A 6 23.66 -16.33 -14.22
CA ASP A 6 23.65 -17.50 -15.11
C ASP A 6 22.28 -17.62 -15.81
N PRO A 7 22.22 -17.52 -17.16
CA PRO A 7 20.96 -17.43 -17.90
C PRO A 7 20.07 -18.66 -17.70
N ASP A 8 20.66 -19.85 -17.55
CA ASP A 8 19.91 -21.08 -17.34
C ASP A 8 19.24 -21.09 -15.96
N LYS A 9 19.91 -20.52 -14.95
CA LYS A 9 19.32 -20.37 -13.61
C LYS A 9 18.20 -19.33 -13.58
N VAL A 10 18.33 -18.25 -14.34
CA VAL A 10 17.27 -17.23 -14.47
C VAL A 10 16.04 -17.84 -15.15
N LEU A 11 16.25 -18.67 -16.18
CA LEU A 11 15.17 -19.38 -16.87
C LEU A 11 14.47 -20.38 -15.95
N ASP A 12 15.22 -21.23 -15.23
CA ASP A 12 14.66 -22.16 -14.25
C ASP A 12 13.83 -21.45 -13.17
N ALA A 13 14.40 -20.40 -12.57
CA ALA A 13 13.72 -19.62 -11.55
C ALA A 13 12.44 -18.95 -12.07
N THR A 14 12.47 -18.43 -13.30
CA THR A 14 11.29 -17.84 -13.96
C THR A 14 10.20 -18.89 -14.18
N ASN A 15 10.56 -20.07 -14.69
CA ASN A 15 9.61 -21.16 -14.91
C ASN A 15 8.97 -21.62 -13.59
N ARG A 16 9.77 -21.75 -12.53
CA ARG A 16 9.28 -22.09 -11.19
C ARG A 16 8.30 -21.05 -10.67
N PHE A 17 8.59 -19.76 -10.85
CA PHE A 17 7.70 -18.68 -10.43
C PHE A 17 6.33 -18.75 -11.12
N TYR A 18 6.29 -18.88 -12.45
CA TYR A 18 5.02 -18.95 -13.19
C TYR A 18 4.26 -20.26 -13.01
N THR A 19 4.93 -21.33 -12.56
CA THR A 19 4.29 -22.58 -12.16
C THR A 19 3.61 -22.45 -10.79
N LEU A 20 4.25 -21.77 -9.85
CA LEU A 20 3.70 -21.57 -8.49
C LEU A 20 2.59 -20.53 -8.46
N ILE A 21 2.73 -19.46 -9.24
CA ILE A 21 1.78 -18.36 -9.32
C ILE A 21 1.15 -18.38 -10.71
N PRO A 22 -0.11 -18.82 -10.85
CA PRO A 22 -0.78 -18.86 -12.14
C PRO A 22 -0.85 -17.47 -12.78
N HIS A 23 -0.45 -17.39 -14.05
CA HIS A 23 -0.52 -16.17 -14.85
C HIS A 23 -1.23 -16.46 -16.17
N SER A 24 -1.96 -15.47 -16.69
CA SER A 24 -2.55 -15.54 -18.02
C SER A 24 -1.68 -14.76 -19.01
N PHE A 25 -1.08 -15.46 -19.97
CA PHE A 25 -0.30 -14.86 -21.07
C PHE A 25 -1.00 -14.99 -22.43
N GLY A 26 -2.20 -15.56 -22.48
CA GLY A 26 -2.90 -15.89 -23.72
C GLY A 26 -2.11 -16.88 -24.56
N MET A 27 -1.93 -16.58 -25.86
CA MET A 27 -1.05 -17.37 -26.74
C MET A 27 0.43 -16.93 -26.68
N GLY A 28 0.76 -15.91 -25.88
CA GLY A 28 2.11 -15.40 -25.75
C GLY A 28 2.99 -16.30 -24.88
N THR A 29 4.30 -16.30 -25.17
CA THR A 29 5.28 -16.96 -24.31
C THR A 29 5.46 -16.19 -23.00
N PRO A 30 5.56 -16.86 -21.84
CA PRO A 30 5.85 -16.21 -20.57
C PRO A 30 7.16 -15.40 -20.65
N PRO A 31 7.18 -14.12 -20.24
CA PRO A 31 8.36 -13.28 -20.33
C PRO A 31 9.43 -13.66 -19.30
N LEU A 32 10.71 -13.58 -19.67
CA LEU A 32 11.80 -13.91 -18.76
C LEU A 32 11.96 -12.85 -17.65
N LEU A 33 12.07 -13.25 -16.38
CA LEU A 33 12.27 -12.34 -15.25
C LEU A 33 13.76 -11.97 -15.08
N ASN A 34 14.30 -11.17 -16.00
CA ASN A 34 15.73 -10.86 -16.07
C ASN A 34 16.11 -9.42 -15.68
N THR A 35 15.14 -8.54 -15.41
CA THR A 35 15.40 -7.17 -14.96
C THR A 35 14.95 -6.95 -13.52
N ALA A 36 15.66 -6.05 -12.82
CA ALA A 36 15.31 -5.68 -11.46
C ALA A 36 13.92 -5.02 -11.40
N GLU A 37 13.54 -4.26 -12.42
CA GLU A 37 12.21 -3.66 -12.53
C GLU A 37 11.11 -4.72 -12.60
N MET A 38 11.27 -5.76 -13.41
CA MET A 38 10.29 -6.85 -13.52
C MET A 38 10.17 -7.63 -12.21
N ILE A 39 11.28 -7.91 -11.55
CA ILE A 39 11.27 -8.59 -10.24
C ILE A 39 10.52 -7.73 -9.21
N LYS A 40 10.78 -6.42 -9.19
CA LYS A 40 10.10 -5.48 -8.29
C LYS A 40 8.60 -5.43 -8.55
N GLU A 41 8.19 -5.41 -9.82
CA GLU A 41 6.78 -5.46 -10.20
C GLU A 41 6.10 -6.75 -9.70
N LYS A 42 6.75 -7.91 -9.90
CA LYS A 42 6.23 -9.19 -9.41
C LYS A 42 6.19 -9.28 -7.89
N CYS A 43 7.15 -8.68 -7.18
CA CYS A 43 7.08 -8.58 -5.73
C CYS A 43 5.87 -7.74 -5.28
N GLY A 44 5.66 -6.56 -5.87
CA GLY A 44 4.49 -5.72 -5.55
C GLY A 44 3.15 -6.39 -5.88
N MET A 45 3.11 -7.25 -6.91
CA MET A 45 1.97 -8.11 -7.20
C MET A 45 1.72 -9.11 -6.07
N LEU A 46 2.76 -9.81 -5.58
CA LEU A 46 2.63 -10.75 -4.45
C LEU A 46 2.17 -10.05 -3.17
N ASP A 47 2.73 -8.87 -2.87
CA ASP A 47 2.32 -8.07 -1.72
C ASP A 47 0.82 -7.74 -1.80
N SER A 48 0.34 -7.37 -2.99
CA SER A 48 -1.07 -7.07 -3.21
C SER A 48 -1.97 -8.30 -3.06
N LEU A 49 -1.51 -9.46 -3.52
CA LEU A 49 -2.25 -10.73 -3.33
C LEU A 49 -2.38 -11.10 -1.85
N LEU A 50 -1.32 -10.90 -1.06
CA LEU A 50 -1.36 -11.13 0.38
C LEU A 50 -2.34 -10.19 1.08
N GLU A 51 -2.36 -8.91 0.72
CA GLU A 51 -3.32 -7.96 1.28
C GLU A 51 -4.77 -8.28 0.89
N ILE A 52 -5.01 -8.75 -0.34
CA ILE A 52 -6.33 -9.20 -0.78
C ILE A 52 -6.79 -10.42 0.02
N GLN A 53 -5.91 -11.40 0.24
CA GLN A 53 -6.21 -12.57 1.07
C GLN A 53 -6.66 -12.14 2.47
N ILE A 54 -5.95 -11.20 3.09
CA ILE A 54 -6.28 -10.70 4.42
C ILE A 54 -7.60 -9.97 4.43
N ALA A 55 -7.84 -9.10 3.46
CA ALA A 55 -9.13 -8.42 3.33
C ALA A 55 -10.27 -9.43 3.21
N TYR A 56 -10.05 -10.52 2.45
CA TYR A 56 -11.01 -11.60 2.32
C TYR A 56 -11.23 -12.37 3.63
N GLU A 57 -10.17 -12.68 4.37
CA GLU A 57 -10.26 -13.32 5.70
C GLU A 57 -11.03 -12.45 6.70
N VAL A 58 -10.77 -11.14 6.72
CA VAL A 58 -11.48 -10.16 7.55
C VAL A 58 -12.97 -10.13 7.19
N ILE A 59 -13.30 -10.14 5.90
CA ILE A 59 -14.68 -10.08 5.41
C ILE A 59 -15.44 -11.40 5.61
N LYS A 60 -14.77 -12.54 5.45
CA LYS A 60 -15.38 -13.88 5.47
C LYS A 60 -15.90 -14.31 6.84
N ASP A 61 -15.48 -13.69 7.95
CA ASP A 61 -15.91 -14.10 9.28
C ASP A 61 -17.45 -14.05 9.43
N GLU A 62 -18.10 -15.22 9.42
CA GLU A 62 -19.55 -15.39 9.35
C GLU A 62 -20.25 -15.09 10.68
N LYS A 63 -19.49 -14.96 11.78
CA LYS A 63 -20.03 -14.78 13.13
C LYS A 63 -20.87 -13.51 13.30
N LEU A 64 -20.59 -12.47 12.50
CA LEU A 64 -21.30 -11.19 12.52
C LEU A 64 -22.47 -11.13 11.53
N ASN A 65 -22.61 -12.13 10.65
CA ASN A 65 -23.67 -12.21 9.63
C ASN A 65 -24.87 -13.05 10.10
N ALA A 66 -24.85 -13.55 11.33
CA ALA A 66 -25.86 -14.49 11.83
C ALA A 66 -27.24 -13.85 12.08
N ASP A 67 -27.28 -12.54 12.36
CA ASP A 67 -28.51 -11.77 12.47
C ASP A 67 -28.68 -10.94 11.19
N GLY A 68 -29.50 -11.42 10.25
CA GLY A 68 -29.76 -10.78 8.95
C GLY A 68 -30.45 -9.39 9.01
N GLU A 69 -30.38 -8.69 10.15
CA GLU A 69 -30.91 -7.35 10.37
C GLU A 69 -29.92 -6.23 10.07
N ARG A 70 -28.61 -6.52 9.96
CA ARG A 70 -27.56 -5.50 9.86
C ARG A 70 -27.15 -5.23 8.42
N ASP A 71 -26.84 -3.96 8.11
CA ASP A 71 -26.30 -3.59 6.79
C ASP A 71 -24.92 -4.23 6.57
N PRO A 72 -24.66 -4.88 5.42
CA PRO A 72 -23.37 -5.50 5.12
C PRO A 72 -22.17 -4.55 5.21
N VAL A 73 -22.37 -3.26 4.88
CA VAL A 73 -21.32 -2.23 4.95
C VAL A 73 -20.92 -1.99 6.41
N ASP A 74 -21.89 -1.91 7.32
CA ASP A 74 -21.64 -1.74 8.75
C ASP A 74 -20.87 -2.93 9.33
N VAL A 75 -21.25 -4.16 8.92
CA VAL A 75 -20.55 -5.37 9.34
C VAL A 75 -19.09 -5.36 8.85
N HIS A 76 -18.85 -4.97 7.60
CA HIS A 76 -17.49 -4.87 7.07
C HIS A 76 -16.68 -3.75 7.73
N TYR A 77 -17.30 -2.62 8.03
CA TYR A 77 -16.66 -1.51 8.73
C TYR A 77 -16.20 -1.92 10.14
N GLU A 78 -17.04 -2.61 10.90
CA GLU A 78 -16.68 -3.11 12.24
C GLU A 78 -15.54 -4.11 12.21
N LYS A 79 -15.51 -4.98 11.20
CA LYS A 79 -14.43 -5.96 11.00
C LYS A 79 -13.06 -5.30 10.79
N LEU A 80 -13.02 -4.07 10.28
CA LEU A 80 -11.77 -3.32 10.13
C LEU A 80 -11.20 -2.82 11.47
N LYS A 81 -12.00 -2.78 12.56
CA LYS A 81 -11.53 -2.31 13.88
C LYS A 81 -10.81 -0.95 13.80
N CYS A 82 -11.34 -0.09 12.95
CA CYS A 82 -10.73 1.16 12.54
C CYS A 82 -11.82 2.22 12.46
N LYS A 83 -11.81 3.15 13.41
CA LYS A 83 -12.72 4.30 13.41
C LYS A 83 -12.34 5.25 12.28
N MET A 84 -13.32 5.59 11.46
CA MET A 84 -13.16 6.51 10.33
C MET A 84 -14.11 7.68 10.49
N GLU A 85 -13.58 8.91 10.40
CA GLU A 85 -14.36 10.14 10.53
C GLU A 85 -14.08 11.06 9.35
N VAL A 86 -15.11 11.53 8.67
CA VAL A 86 -14.97 12.51 7.59
C VAL A 86 -14.56 13.85 8.19
N VAL A 87 -13.45 14.40 7.71
CA VAL A 87 -12.96 15.71 8.12
C VAL A 87 -13.61 16.78 7.27
N SER A 88 -14.23 17.76 7.94
CA SER A 88 -14.87 18.89 7.26
C SER A 88 -13.86 19.69 6.41
N ARG A 89 -14.25 20.01 5.17
CA ARG A 89 -13.46 20.84 4.23
C ARG A 89 -13.15 22.24 4.76
N LYS A 90 -13.95 22.75 5.72
CA LYS A 90 -13.76 24.06 6.35
C LYS A 90 -12.82 24.02 7.56
N SER A 91 -12.39 22.83 7.98
CA SER A 91 -11.54 22.67 9.16
C SER A 91 -10.10 23.14 8.91
N SER A 92 -9.43 23.55 9.99
CA SER A 92 -7.99 23.85 9.96
C SER A 92 -7.15 22.63 9.61
N GLU A 93 -7.58 21.43 10.02
CA GLU A 93 -6.94 20.16 9.67
C GLU A 93 -6.94 19.95 8.15
N PHE A 94 -8.09 20.11 7.50
CA PHE A 94 -8.19 19.98 6.04
C PHE A 94 -7.27 20.97 5.32
N ASN A 95 -7.25 22.24 5.74
CA ASN A 95 -6.37 23.25 5.17
C ASN A 95 -4.90 22.92 5.37
N THR A 96 -4.52 22.43 6.56
CA THR A 96 -3.13 22.02 6.86
C THR A 96 -2.68 20.91 5.91
N ILE A 97 -3.51 19.89 5.72
CA ILE A 97 -3.23 18.78 4.82
C ILE A 97 -3.17 19.24 3.36
N LYS A 98 -4.09 20.11 2.94
CA LYS A 98 -4.10 20.70 1.59
C LYS A 98 -2.81 21.47 1.31
N THR A 99 -2.38 22.30 2.25
CA THR A 99 -1.10 23.03 2.15
C THR A 99 0.09 22.06 2.15
N TYR A 100 0.07 21.03 2.99
CA TYR A 100 1.14 20.03 3.04
C TYR A 100 1.28 19.28 1.69
N MET A 101 0.15 18.88 1.09
CA MET A 101 0.13 18.26 -0.24
C MET A 101 0.71 19.19 -1.31
N ALA A 102 0.25 20.45 -1.36
CA ALA A 102 0.72 21.42 -2.35
C ALA A 102 2.22 21.70 -2.22
N ASN A 103 2.72 21.85 -0.99
CA ASN A 103 4.13 22.14 -0.73
C ASN A 103 5.06 20.95 -1.02
N THR A 104 4.55 19.72 -0.94
CA THR A 104 5.33 18.49 -1.18
C THR A 104 5.16 17.92 -2.59
N HIS A 105 4.41 18.60 -3.46
CA HIS A 105 4.26 18.17 -4.85
C HIS A 105 5.59 18.35 -5.61
N GLY A 106 6.20 17.23 -6.02
CA GLY A 106 7.52 17.22 -6.63
C GLY A 106 7.53 17.91 -8.00
N LYS A 107 8.47 18.81 -8.24
CA LYS A 107 8.60 19.55 -9.51
C LYS A 107 8.76 18.66 -10.74
N THR A 108 9.28 17.44 -10.56
CA THR A 108 9.47 16.44 -11.62
C THR A 108 8.22 15.62 -11.93
N HIS A 109 7.16 15.74 -11.13
CA HIS A 109 5.91 14.98 -11.24
C HIS A 109 4.76 15.84 -11.81
N SER A 110 5.07 16.73 -12.76
CA SER A 110 4.14 17.72 -13.33
C SER A 110 3.16 17.16 -14.36
N TRP A 111 3.26 15.87 -14.69
CA TRP A 111 2.39 15.22 -15.68
C TRP A 111 0.98 14.95 -15.14
N TYR A 112 0.72 15.22 -13.86
CA TYR A 112 -0.60 15.15 -13.21
C TYR A 112 -0.74 16.23 -12.14
N ASN A 113 -1.98 16.52 -11.75
CA ASN A 113 -2.30 17.33 -10.60
C ASN A 113 -3.09 16.51 -9.58
N LEU A 114 -2.94 16.84 -8.30
CA LEU A 114 -3.64 16.17 -7.21
C LEU A 114 -4.74 17.07 -6.64
N GLU A 115 -5.92 16.50 -6.45
CA GLU A 115 -7.04 17.15 -5.78
C GLU A 115 -7.49 16.30 -4.60
N ILE A 116 -7.77 16.95 -3.46
CA ILE A 116 -8.37 16.29 -2.31
C ILE A 116 -9.88 16.19 -2.54
N VAL A 117 -10.34 14.98 -2.88
CA VAL A 117 -11.76 14.63 -2.87
C VAL A 117 -12.24 14.62 -1.43
N ASP A 118 -11.87 13.65 -0.60
CA ASP A 118 -12.26 13.63 0.81
C ASP A 118 -11.08 13.36 1.73
N LEU A 119 -11.18 13.86 2.96
CA LEU A 119 -10.21 13.61 4.01
C LEU A 119 -10.89 12.80 5.11
N ILE A 120 -10.36 11.61 5.37
CA ILE A 120 -10.87 10.71 6.40
C ILE A 120 -9.82 10.60 7.50
N ARG A 121 -10.21 10.93 8.72
CA ARG A 121 -9.42 10.69 9.92
C ARG A 121 -9.56 9.23 10.31
N ILE A 122 -8.41 8.58 10.52
CA ILE A 122 -8.32 7.18 10.86
C ILE A 122 -7.81 7.04 12.30
N ASP A 123 -8.50 6.23 13.09
CA ASP A 123 -8.09 5.84 14.42
C ASP A 123 -8.27 4.33 14.61
N ARG A 124 -7.16 3.64 14.84
CA ARG A 124 -7.11 2.18 14.80
C ARG A 124 -7.00 1.59 16.18
N GLU A 125 -7.74 0.51 16.40
CA GLU A 125 -7.79 -0.17 17.70
C GLU A 125 -6.39 -0.60 18.15
N GLY A 126 -5.97 -0.12 19.32
CA GLY A 126 -4.69 -0.46 19.94
C GLY A 126 -3.43 0.16 19.30
N GLU A 127 -3.55 0.96 18.24
CA GLU A 127 -2.39 1.60 17.61
C GLU A 127 -1.79 2.69 18.52
N GLU A 128 -2.63 3.48 19.20
CA GLU A 128 -2.19 4.51 20.13
C GLU A 128 -1.36 3.93 21.28
N ALA A 129 -1.77 2.80 21.85
CA ALA A 129 -1.04 2.14 22.93
C ALA A 129 0.31 1.55 22.49
N LYS A 130 0.45 1.18 21.20
CA LYS A 130 1.70 0.68 20.61
C LYS A 130 2.62 1.80 20.13
N PHE A 131 2.12 3.02 20.03
CA PHE A 131 2.86 4.16 19.52
C PHE A 131 3.90 4.62 20.55
N LYS A 132 5.18 4.62 20.16
CA LYS A 132 6.29 5.09 20.98
C LYS A 132 6.37 6.62 20.97
N SER A 133 5.57 7.27 21.81
CA SER A 133 5.51 8.73 21.92
C SER A 133 6.75 9.37 22.56
N ASP A 134 7.55 8.57 23.25
CA ASP A 134 8.80 8.94 23.90
C ASP A 134 9.95 9.18 22.91
N ILE A 135 9.86 8.60 21.70
CA ILE A 135 10.83 8.84 20.64
C ILE A 135 10.57 10.23 20.02
N GLY A 136 11.54 11.14 20.16
CA GLY A 136 11.48 12.48 19.57
C GLY A 136 11.43 12.51 18.03
N ASN A 137 11.43 13.71 17.43
CA ASN A 137 11.37 13.91 15.97
C ASN A 137 10.13 13.28 15.30
N ARG A 138 8.96 13.46 15.92
CA ARG A 138 7.69 13.03 15.35
C ARG A 138 7.35 13.86 14.10
N ARG A 139 7.11 13.19 12.98
CA ARG A 139 6.74 13.82 11.70
C ARG A 139 5.50 13.16 11.12
N LEU A 140 4.70 13.95 10.42
CA LEU A 140 3.64 13.46 9.54
C LEU A 140 4.27 13.13 8.17
N LEU A 141 4.02 11.92 7.66
CA LEU A 141 4.56 11.44 6.40
C LEU A 141 3.47 10.84 5.50
N TRP A 142 3.73 10.87 4.20
CA TRP A 142 2.87 10.26 3.18
C TRP A 142 3.14 8.76 3.03
N HIS A 143 2.06 7.99 2.95
CA HIS A 143 2.09 6.59 2.52
C HIS A 143 1.06 6.40 1.42
N GLY A 144 1.51 5.90 0.27
CA GLY A 144 0.64 5.54 -0.85
C GLY A 144 0.75 4.05 -1.12
N SER A 145 -0.40 3.39 -1.26
CA SER A 145 -0.52 1.96 -1.57
C SER A 145 -1.60 1.74 -2.64
N MET A 146 -1.66 0.54 -3.20
CA MET A 146 -2.75 0.15 -4.10
C MET A 146 -4.08 0.12 -3.35
N THR A 147 -5.18 0.42 -4.05
CA THR A 147 -6.53 0.45 -3.45
C THR A 147 -6.92 -0.89 -2.81
N THR A 148 -6.51 -1.99 -3.42
CA THR A 148 -6.69 -3.37 -2.93
C THR A 148 -6.08 -3.61 -1.55
N ASN A 149 -5.06 -2.84 -1.19
CA ASN A 149 -4.27 -3.10 0.00
C ASN A 149 -4.85 -2.40 1.24
N TYR A 150 -5.76 -1.43 1.06
CA TYR A 150 -6.28 -0.66 2.20
C TYR A 150 -7.14 -1.50 3.14
N GLY A 151 -7.79 -2.57 2.68
CA GLY A 151 -8.52 -3.48 3.57
C GLY A 151 -7.60 -4.10 4.64
N GLY A 152 -6.43 -4.60 4.23
CA GLY A 152 -5.43 -5.14 5.16
C GLY A 152 -4.69 -4.06 5.94
N ILE A 153 -4.36 -2.92 5.31
CA ILE A 153 -3.72 -1.80 6.01
C ILE A 153 -4.60 -1.24 7.11
N LEU A 154 -5.89 -1.01 6.86
CA LEU A 154 -6.82 -0.43 7.84
C LEU A 154 -7.11 -1.40 8.99
N SER A 155 -7.19 -2.70 8.71
CA SER A 155 -7.43 -3.71 9.73
C SER A 155 -6.19 -4.04 10.56
N GLN A 156 -5.07 -4.35 9.92
CA GLN A 156 -3.91 -4.97 10.58
C GLN A 156 -2.73 -4.06 10.83
N GLY A 157 -2.40 -3.15 9.92
CA GLY A 157 -1.14 -2.40 10.10
C GLY A 157 -0.55 -1.98 8.78
N LEU A 158 0.34 -0.99 8.82
CA LEU A 158 1.52 -1.12 7.96
C LEU A 158 2.38 -2.23 8.55
N ARG A 159 2.72 -3.22 7.74
CA ARG A 159 3.48 -4.40 8.16
C ARG A 159 4.85 -4.39 7.49
N ILE A 160 5.80 -5.02 8.17
CA ILE A 160 7.12 -5.27 7.64
C ILE A 160 7.03 -6.45 6.68
N ALA A 161 7.73 -6.37 5.56
CA ALA A 161 7.86 -7.41 4.57
C ALA A 161 8.42 -8.67 5.23
N PRO A 162 7.91 -9.84 4.87
CA PRO A 162 8.37 -11.09 5.45
C PRO A 162 9.87 -11.30 5.14
N PRO A 163 10.62 -12.00 6.02
CA PRO A 163 12.06 -12.17 5.85
C PRO A 163 12.44 -12.86 4.54
N GLU A 164 11.53 -13.65 3.95
CA GLU A 164 11.64 -14.34 2.68
C GLU A 164 11.52 -13.40 1.47
N ALA A 165 11.00 -12.17 1.64
CA ALA A 165 10.89 -11.21 0.55
C ALA A 165 12.28 -10.76 0.07
N PRO A 166 12.50 -10.62 -1.26
CA PRO A 166 13.80 -10.22 -1.81
C PRO A 166 14.30 -8.89 -1.23
N VAL A 167 15.61 -8.81 -0.93
CA VAL A 167 16.25 -7.63 -0.31
C VAL A 167 16.10 -6.36 -1.16
N ALA A 168 15.88 -6.49 -2.47
CA ALA A 168 15.58 -5.38 -3.36
C ALA A 168 14.34 -4.54 -2.93
N ASN A 169 13.47 -5.08 -2.06
CA ASN A 169 12.34 -4.38 -1.45
C ASN A 169 12.63 -3.74 -0.09
N ARG A 170 13.75 -4.04 0.59
CA ARG A 170 14.00 -3.59 1.98
C ARG A 170 14.35 -2.11 2.11
N GLU A 171 14.77 -1.43 1.03
CA GLU A 171 14.99 0.02 1.07
C GLU A 171 13.69 0.84 1.21
N CYS A 172 12.52 0.18 1.16
CA CYS A 172 11.21 0.83 1.32
C CYS A 172 10.67 0.83 2.76
N GLU A 173 11.36 0.22 3.73
CA GLU A 173 10.83 0.00 5.09
C GLU A 173 11.49 0.86 6.18
N ALA A 174 11.60 2.16 5.93
CA ALA A 174 11.64 3.11 7.03
C ALA A 174 10.19 3.36 7.49
N LEU A 175 9.68 2.46 8.34
CA LEU A 175 8.44 2.67 9.10
C LEU A 175 8.59 3.94 9.95
N TYR A 176 7.93 5.01 9.51
CA TYR A 176 7.66 6.19 10.34
C TYR A 176 6.18 6.59 10.22
N LEU A 177 5.66 6.98 11.38
CA LEU A 177 4.28 6.78 11.83
C LEU A 177 3.31 7.93 11.46
N ARG A 178 2.04 7.53 11.29
CA ARG A 178 0.74 8.22 11.53
C ARG A 178 0.53 9.66 10.99
N LYS A 179 -0.17 9.78 9.86
CA LYS A 179 -1.63 9.94 9.68
C LYS A 179 -1.85 9.70 8.19
N VAL A 180 -2.60 8.66 7.84
CA VAL A 180 -2.94 8.42 6.43
C VAL A 180 -3.97 9.47 6.03
N VAL A 181 -3.50 10.46 5.29
CA VAL A 181 -4.38 11.34 4.54
C VAL A 181 -4.79 10.57 3.30
N TRP A 182 -6.08 10.27 3.20
CA TRP A 182 -6.68 9.80 1.97
C TRP A 182 -6.65 10.91 0.92
N LEU A 183 -6.08 10.60 -0.24
CA LEU A 183 -6.20 11.37 -1.47
C LEU A 183 -6.80 10.43 -2.50
N SER A 184 -8.13 10.46 -2.66
CA SER A 184 -8.77 9.81 -3.79
C SER A 184 -8.48 10.65 -5.03
N SER A 185 -7.60 10.18 -5.92
CA SER A 185 -7.48 10.71 -7.27
C SER A 185 -8.45 9.93 -8.15
N ALA A 186 -9.50 10.62 -8.62
CA ALA A 186 -10.46 10.07 -9.56
C ALA A 186 -9.79 9.89 -10.93
N ASN A 187 -9.08 8.77 -11.10
CA ASN A 187 -8.82 8.10 -12.37
C ASN A 187 -8.12 6.77 -12.08
N GLY A 188 -8.75 5.65 -12.42
CA GLY A 188 -8.40 4.27 -12.04
C GLY A 188 -7.11 3.70 -12.63
N GLN A 189 -6.03 4.49 -12.75
CA GLN A 189 -4.71 4.03 -13.24
C GLN A 189 -3.49 4.57 -12.46
N SER A 190 -3.68 5.26 -11.34
CA SER A 190 -2.58 5.96 -10.64
C SER A 190 -1.58 5.07 -9.87
N THR A 191 -1.77 3.75 -9.84
CA THR A 191 -0.94 2.81 -9.04
C THR A 191 0.46 2.54 -9.60
N GLN A 192 0.78 2.97 -10.82
CA GLN A 192 2.14 2.74 -11.39
C GLN A 192 3.24 3.66 -10.83
N LEU A 193 2.91 4.72 -10.09
CA LEU A 193 3.81 5.88 -10.00
C LEU A 193 4.49 6.10 -8.66
N ALA A 194 4.09 5.37 -7.62
CA ALA A 194 4.85 5.38 -6.36
C ALA A 194 6.20 4.65 -6.48
N ASN A 195 6.40 3.86 -7.56
CA ASN A 195 7.54 2.97 -7.75
C ASN A 195 8.69 3.54 -8.60
N HIS A 196 8.52 4.69 -9.26
CA HIS A 196 9.55 5.27 -10.12
C HIS A 196 10.36 6.35 -9.38
N ARG A 197 11.56 5.94 -8.94
CA ARG A 197 12.72 6.75 -8.50
C ARG A 197 12.47 7.75 -7.36
N ARG A 198 12.74 7.31 -6.14
CA ARG A 198 12.91 8.21 -4.97
C ARG A 198 14.39 8.53 -4.80
N ARG A 199 14.79 9.77 -5.11
CA ARG A 199 15.99 10.38 -4.52
C ARG A 199 15.58 11.00 -3.18
N SER A 200 16.41 10.77 -2.18
CA SER A 200 16.30 11.30 -0.82
C SER A 200 15.99 12.79 -0.82
N PHE A 201 14.82 13.19 -0.33
CA PHE A 201 14.61 14.54 0.15
C PHE A 201 15.09 14.59 1.59
N GLN A 202 16.37 14.93 1.76
CA GLN A 202 16.82 15.55 3.01
C GLN A 202 16.27 16.97 3.03
N ILE A 203 15.51 17.28 4.08
CA ILE A 203 15.38 18.64 4.60
C ILE A 203 16.46 18.77 5.66
#